data_AF-A0A9W6F628-F1
#
_entry.id   AF-A0A9W6F628-F1
#
_cell.length_a   1.000
_cell.length_b   1.000
_cell.length_c   1.000
_cell.angle_alpha   90.00
_cell.angle_beta   90.00
_cell.angle_gamma   90.00
#
_symmetry.space_group_name_H-M   'P 1'
#
loop_
_entity.id
_entity.type
_entity.pdbx_description
1 polymer ?
#
loop_
_entity_poly.entity_id
_entity_poly.type
_entity_poly.pdbx_seq_one_letter_code
_entity_poly.pdbx_strand_id
1 'polypeptide(L)'
;MSPVREARPLVHYLPLIPMGCMICMIIGVPIWVHYTAVMLHQVEYSLGVLGPSVTAPELGRVNEALKGTSSAYMLFACALFALGLCRKLLSVEHDLSMLNAKQLAIYRPVNAAVHFVWWLIMIWVVVLMMGCAVFAILTWVGYRAVQQVLANQVAMAPVYGAWTSGYANWTMSQGEISAAGGDLITAMMIKNGWPAAVTCPSTCLNLRLFQFVKADAAQSCVCDSGALRLVLQAARTALDAVPGMMVGIWFMYVFGDFFKTSLACDFINASRDAESGNLLRAGSSGGRGYSKL
;
A
#
# COMPACT_ATOMS: atom_id res chain seq x y z
N MET A 1 13.77 49.32 31.70
CA MET A 1 14.64 48.19 31.31
C MET A 1 13.75 47.01 31.01
N SER A 2 13.59 46.65 29.74
CA SER A 2 12.92 45.39 29.37
C SER A 2 13.77 44.24 29.90
N PRO A 3 13.20 43.25 30.60
CA PRO A 3 13.95 42.08 31.03
C PRO A 3 14.61 41.44 29.80
N VAL A 4 15.93 41.25 29.86
CA VAL A 4 16.68 40.51 28.85
C VAL A 4 16.10 39.09 28.86
N ARG A 5 15.36 38.72 27.79
CA ARG A 5 14.92 37.33 27.61
C ARG A 5 16.18 36.49 27.52
N GLU A 6 16.34 35.51 28.40
CA GLU A 6 17.37 34.48 28.25
C GLU A 6 17.24 33.87 26.85
N ALA A 7 18.34 33.92 26.10
CA ALA A 7 18.41 33.33 24.78
C ALA A 7 18.16 31.82 24.89
N ARG A 8 17.16 31.31 24.18
CA ARG A 8 16.88 29.86 24.13
C ARG A 8 18.09 29.13 23.50
N PRO A 9 18.39 27.89 23.92
CA PRO A 9 19.48 27.11 23.34
C PRO A 9 19.24 26.87 21.83
N LEU A 10 20.33 26.84 21.05
CA LEU A 10 20.30 26.70 19.58
C LEU A 10 19.45 25.49 19.11
N VAL A 11 19.50 24.40 19.89
CA VAL A 11 18.77 23.15 19.63
C VAL A 11 17.25 23.38 19.55
N HIS A 12 16.72 24.41 20.22
CA HIS A 12 15.30 24.76 20.18
C HIS A 12 14.83 25.21 18.79
N TYR A 13 15.74 25.81 18.01
CA TYR A 13 15.46 26.32 16.67
C TYR A 13 15.67 25.26 15.58
N LEU A 14 16.37 24.15 15.87
CA LEU A 14 16.50 23.07 14.90
C LEU A 14 15.19 22.27 14.78
N PRO A 15 14.68 22.00 13.57
CA PRO A 15 13.51 21.17 13.34
C PRO A 15 13.88 19.68 13.40
N LEU A 16 14.47 19.21 14.51
CA LEU A 16 14.94 17.83 14.66
C LEU A 16 13.81 16.81 14.48
N ILE A 17 12.64 17.08 15.07
CA ILE A 17 11.45 16.22 14.92
C ILE A 17 10.97 16.20 13.47
N PRO A 18 10.71 17.35 12.81
CA PRO A 18 10.36 17.36 11.39
C PRO A 18 11.37 16.67 10.49
N MET A 19 12.66 16.87 10.73
CA MET A 19 13.74 16.27 9.95
C MET A 19 13.77 14.75 10.11
N GLY A 20 13.68 14.23 11.34
CA GLY A 20 13.63 12.80 11.60
C GLY A 20 12.44 12.13 10.91
N CYS A 21 11.25 12.72 11.02
CA CYS A 21 10.05 12.21 10.36
C CYS A 21 10.17 12.25 8.83
N MET A 22 10.73 13.32 8.26
CA MET A 22 10.95 13.44 6.83
C MET A 22 11.88 12.32 6.34
N ILE A 23 12.99 12.06 7.05
CA ILE A 23 13.91 10.96 6.72
C ILE A 23 13.16 9.61 6.76
N CYS A 24 12.38 9.36 7.81
CA CYS A 24 11.60 8.13 7.93
C CYS A 24 10.56 7.97 6.81
N MET A 25 9.89 9.05 6.40
CA MET A 25 8.97 9.03 5.25
C MET A 25 9.70 8.79 3.93
N ILE A 26 10.85 9.45 3.73
CA ILE A 26 11.69 9.29 2.54
C ILE A 26 12.18 7.85 2.40
N ILE A 27 12.40 7.15 3.51
CA ILE A 27 12.76 5.73 3.53
C ILE A 27 11.53 4.84 3.34
N GLY A 28 10.39 5.19 3.96
CA GLY A 28 9.15 4.43 3.89
C GLY A 28 8.58 4.31 2.48
N VAL A 29 8.58 5.40 1.69
CA VAL A 29 8.03 5.41 0.32
C VAL A 29 8.78 4.45 -0.62
N PRO A 30 10.12 4.48 -0.74
CA PRO A 30 10.86 3.53 -1.57
C PRO A 30 10.70 2.08 -1.11
N ILE A 31 10.65 1.82 0.20
CA ILE A 31 10.40 0.46 0.72
C ILE A 31 9.04 -0.03 0.22
N TRP A 32 7.98 0.75 0.43
CA TRP A 32 6.64 0.40 -0.04
C TRP A 32 6.60 0.20 -1.56
N VAL A 33 7.16 1.14 -2.32
CA VAL A 33 7.21 1.09 -3.79
C VAL A 33 7.96 -0.15 -4.28
N HIS A 34 9.12 -0.45 -3.70
CA HIS A 34 9.95 -1.57 -4.09
C HIS A 34 9.21 -2.90 -3.89
N TYR A 35 8.68 -3.14 -2.69
CA TYR A 35 7.99 -4.40 -2.39
C TYR A 35 6.67 -4.54 -3.16
N THR A 36 5.94 -3.45 -3.38
CA THR A 36 4.73 -3.47 -4.22
C THR A 36 5.09 -3.79 -5.67
N ALA A 37 6.18 -3.21 -6.19
CA ALA A 37 6.66 -3.48 -7.54
C ALA A 37 7.14 -4.94 -7.70
N VAL A 38 7.85 -5.49 -6.70
CA VAL A 38 8.23 -6.91 -6.68
C VAL A 38 6.99 -7.79 -6.72
N MET A 39 5.99 -7.51 -5.88
CA MET A 39 4.74 -8.27 -5.84
C MET A 39 4.00 -8.23 -7.19
N LEU A 40 3.87 -7.03 -7.79
CA LEU A 40 3.27 -6.86 -9.12
C LEU A 40 4.01 -7.64 -10.20
N HIS A 41 5.34 -7.52 -10.23
CA HIS A 41 6.16 -8.21 -11.22
C HIS A 41 6.01 -9.74 -11.14
N GLN A 42 5.95 -10.30 -9.92
CA GLN A 42 5.75 -11.73 -9.73
C GLN A 42 4.35 -12.20 -10.16
N VAL A 43 3.32 -11.36 -9.98
CA VAL A 43 1.97 -11.63 -10.49
C VAL A 43 1.94 -11.58 -12.02
N GLU A 44 2.54 -10.57 -12.64
CA GLU A 44 2.66 -10.47 -14.10
C GLU A 44 3.42 -11.65 -14.69
N TYR A 45 4.55 -12.03 -14.07
CA TYR A 45 5.32 -13.21 -14.46
C TYR A 45 4.47 -14.48 -14.37
N SER A 46 3.71 -14.65 -13.28
CA SER A 46 2.80 -15.79 -13.11
C SER A 46 1.75 -15.85 -14.22
N LEU A 47 1.15 -14.72 -14.59
CA LEU A 47 0.17 -14.65 -15.69
C LEU A 47 0.82 -15.00 -17.03
N GLY A 48 2.03 -14.49 -17.30
CA GLY A 48 2.77 -14.79 -18.53
C GLY A 48 3.16 -16.26 -18.66
N VAL A 49 3.46 -16.94 -17.55
CA VAL A 49 3.72 -18.40 -17.53
C VAL A 49 2.45 -19.21 -17.80
N LEU A 50 1.28 -18.74 -17.34
CA LEU A 50 0.00 -19.42 -17.55
C LEU A 50 -0.48 -19.38 -19.00
N GLY A 51 -0.07 -18.37 -19.77
CA GLY A 51 -0.27 -18.33 -21.23
C GLY A 51 -0.39 -16.92 -21.81
N PRO A 52 -0.24 -16.76 -23.13
CA PRO A 52 -0.22 -15.45 -23.79
C PRO A 52 -1.58 -14.73 -23.79
N SER A 53 -2.70 -15.46 -23.68
CA SER A 53 -4.04 -14.83 -23.56
C SER A 53 -4.45 -14.53 -22.12
N VAL A 54 -3.67 -15.02 -21.13
CA VAL A 54 -4.00 -14.88 -19.72
C VAL A 54 -3.54 -13.50 -19.25
N THR A 55 -4.50 -12.61 -19.02
CA THR A 55 -4.23 -11.21 -18.66
C THR A 55 -5.11 -10.77 -17.49
N ALA A 56 -4.61 -9.81 -16.72
CA ALA A 56 -5.37 -9.12 -15.68
C ALA A 56 -5.49 -7.64 -16.08
N PRO A 57 -6.58 -7.23 -16.75
CA PRO A 57 -6.67 -5.91 -17.39
C PRO A 57 -6.55 -4.75 -16.40
N GLU A 58 -7.00 -4.93 -15.17
CA GLU A 58 -6.94 -3.89 -14.13
C GLU A 58 -5.55 -3.77 -13.48
N LEU A 59 -4.63 -4.71 -13.72
CA LEU A 59 -3.32 -4.74 -13.06
C LEU A 59 -2.45 -3.53 -13.44
N GLY A 60 -2.58 -3.04 -14.68
CA GLY A 60 -1.87 -1.86 -15.16
C GLY A 60 -2.21 -0.58 -14.38
N ARG A 61 -3.44 -0.48 -13.86
CA ARG A 61 -3.89 0.67 -13.06
C ARG A 61 -3.19 0.74 -11.71
N VAL A 62 -2.70 -0.40 -11.19
CA VAL A 62 -1.94 -0.44 -9.93
C VAL A 62 -0.59 0.25 -10.10
N ASN A 63 0.08 0.09 -11.25
CA ASN A 63 1.36 0.77 -11.52
C ASN A 63 1.18 2.30 -11.62
N GLU A 64 0.09 2.75 -12.26
CA GLU A 64 -0.26 4.17 -12.32
C GLU A 64 -0.58 4.74 -10.94
N ALA A 65 -1.38 4.02 -10.15
CA ALA A 65 -1.72 4.40 -8.78
C ALA A 65 -0.47 4.45 -7.87
N LEU A 66 0.48 3.53 -8.07
CA LEU A 66 1.74 3.49 -7.33
C LEU A 66 2.62 4.71 -7.63
N LYS A 67 2.76 5.09 -8.91
CA LYS A 67 3.50 6.29 -9.32
C LYS A 67 2.82 7.56 -8.81
N GLY A 68 1.50 7.66 -8.93
CA GLY A 68 0.73 8.80 -8.45
C GLY A 68 0.81 8.96 -6.93
N THR A 69 0.65 7.85 -6.19
CA THR A 69 0.72 7.87 -4.73
C THR A 69 2.12 8.23 -4.24
N SER A 70 3.17 7.56 -4.73
CA SER A 70 4.55 7.83 -4.29
C SER A 70 5.00 9.27 -4.55
N SER A 71 4.68 9.81 -5.73
CA SER A 71 4.99 11.20 -6.06
C SER A 71 4.22 12.21 -5.20
N ALA A 72 2.92 11.99 -4.99
CA ALA A 72 2.11 12.83 -4.10
C ALA A 72 2.67 12.85 -2.67
N TYR A 73 3.00 11.68 -2.09
CA TYR A 73 3.59 11.61 -0.75
C TYR A 73 4.91 12.37 -0.64
N MET A 74 5.78 12.24 -1.63
CA MET A 74 7.06 12.95 -1.64
C MET A 74 6.89 14.46 -1.72
N LEU A 75 6.00 14.95 -2.58
CA LEU A 75 5.70 16.38 -2.68
C LEU A 75 5.12 16.92 -1.37
N PHE A 76 4.21 16.18 -0.75
CA PHE A 76 3.62 16.58 0.52
C PHE A 76 4.62 16.54 1.67
N ALA A 77 5.47 15.52 1.75
CA ALA A 77 6.54 15.45 2.75
C ALA A 77 7.49 16.67 2.64
N CYS A 78 7.86 17.06 1.43
CA CYS A 78 8.67 18.26 1.19
C CYS A 78 7.95 19.55 1.60
N ALA A 79 6.67 19.71 1.24
CA ALA A 79 5.88 20.88 1.60
C ALA A 79 5.72 21.02 3.12
N LEU A 80 5.46 19.90 3.79
CA LEU A 80 5.37 19.80 5.24
C LEU A 80 6.68 20.15 5.94
N PHE A 81 7.80 19.63 5.44
CA PHE A 81 9.12 19.97 5.94
C PHE A 81 9.44 21.46 5.75
N ALA A 82 9.14 22.03 4.59
CA ALA A 82 9.32 23.46 4.33
C ALA A 82 8.50 24.32 5.29
N LEU A 83 7.27 23.93 5.62
CA LEU A 83 6.46 24.63 6.62
C LEU A 83 7.04 24.54 8.03
N GLY A 84 7.54 23.37 8.43
CA GLY A 84 8.26 23.20 9.68
C GLY A 84 9.50 24.09 9.76
N LEU A 85 10.27 24.19 8.68
CA LEU A 85 11.41 25.10 8.57
C LEU A 85 10.98 26.57 8.67
N CYS A 86 9.98 26.98 7.88
CA CYS A 86 9.43 28.34 7.92
C CYS A 86 9.00 28.74 9.33
N ARG A 87 8.36 27.82 10.08
CA ARG A 87 7.96 28.08 11.47
C ARG A 87 9.14 28.36 12.38
N LYS A 88 10.24 27.60 12.23
CA LYS A 88 11.47 27.79 13.00
C LYS A 88 12.16 29.10 12.64
N LEU A 89 12.24 29.44 11.36
CA LEU A 89 12.78 30.74 10.92
C LEU A 89 11.96 31.91 11.50
N LEU A 90 10.63 31.81 11.47
CA LEU A 90 9.75 32.80 12.10
C LEU A 90 9.94 32.91 13.61
N SER A 91 10.28 31.80 14.29
CA SER A 91 10.58 31.85 15.73
C SER A 91 11.89 32.58 16.04
N VAL A 92 12.93 32.38 15.22
CA VAL A 92 14.21 33.10 15.35
C VAL A 92 14.01 34.59 15.08
N GLU A 93 13.29 34.94 14.00
CA GLU A 93 12.99 36.33 13.67
C GLU A 93 12.18 37.00 14.79
N HIS A 94 11.20 36.30 15.36
CA HIS A 94 10.39 36.81 16.48
C HIS A 94 11.23 37.17 17.70
N ASP A 95 12.22 36.34 18.04
CA ASP A 95 13.11 36.59 19.18
C ASP A 95 14.14 37.69 18.91
N LEU A 96 14.50 37.96 17.64
CA LEU A 96 15.47 38.99 17.26
C LEU A 96 14.87 40.38 16.99
N SER A 97 13.74 40.47 16.29
CA SER A 97 13.26 41.74 15.69
C SER A 97 11.99 42.32 16.31
N MET A 98 11.44 41.68 17.36
CA MET A 98 10.12 41.98 17.95
C MET A 98 8.97 41.98 16.92
N LEU A 99 8.34 40.81 16.80
CA LEU A 99 6.95 40.56 16.38
C LEU A 99 6.41 41.31 15.15
N ASN A 100 6.51 40.66 13.98
CA ASN A 100 5.80 41.06 12.76
C ASN A 100 4.43 40.36 12.68
N ALA A 101 3.39 40.97 13.26
CA ALA A 101 2.05 40.37 13.39
C ALA A 101 1.42 39.90 12.05
N LYS A 102 1.83 40.53 10.93
CA LYS A 102 1.37 40.17 9.58
C LYS A 102 1.84 38.78 9.13
N GLN A 103 3.08 38.39 9.42
CA GLN A 103 3.60 37.07 9.01
C GLN A 103 2.88 35.94 9.76
N LEU A 104 2.59 36.14 11.04
CA LEU A 104 1.86 35.17 11.84
C LEU A 104 0.41 34.99 11.38
N ALA A 105 -0.23 36.08 10.91
CA ALA A 105 -1.57 36.03 10.33
C ALA A 105 -1.63 35.19 9.03
N ILE A 106 -0.57 35.19 8.22
CA ILE A 106 -0.46 34.38 6.99
C ILE A 106 -0.13 32.92 7.31
N TYR A 107 0.71 32.67 8.32
CA TYR A 107 1.09 31.31 8.71
C TYR A 107 -0.12 30.46 9.15
N ARG A 108 -1.08 31.06 9.88
CA ARG A 108 -2.25 30.35 10.41
C ARG A 108 -3.12 29.66 9.34
N PRO A 109 -3.62 30.35 8.30
CA PRO A 109 -4.44 29.71 7.27
C PRO A 109 -3.65 28.69 6.45
N VAL A 110 -2.36 28.94 6.18
CA VAL A 110 -1.50 27.98 5.48
C VAL A 110 -1.35 26.69 6.29
N ASN A 111 -1.07 26.80 7.59
CA ASN A 111 -0.97 25.65 8.48
C ASN A 111 -2.30 24.88 8.57
N ALA A 112 -3.43 25.59 8.66
CA ALA A 112 -4.75 24.97 8.67
C ALA A 112 -5.05 24.21 7.37
N ALA A 113 -4.75 24.81 6.21
CA ALA A 113 -4.92 24.18 4.90
C ALA A 113 -4.07 22.90 4.79
N VAL A 114 -2.83 22.95 5.28
CA VAL A 114 -1.91 21.80 5.26
C VAL A 114 -2.39 20.68 6.18
N HIS A 115 -2.91 21.00 7.36
CA HIS A 115 -3.53 19.99 8.24
C HIS A 115 -4.77 19.35 7.61
N PHE A 116 -5.58 20.13 6.89
CA PHE A 116 -6.74 19.61 6.18
C PHE A 116 -6.31 18.67 5.04
N VAL A 117 -5.34 19.07 4.23
CA VAL A 117 -4.81 18.23 3.15
C VAL A 117 -4.15 16.97 3.70
N TRP A 118 -3.43 17.07 4.82
CA TRP A 118 -2.88 15.91 5.51
C TRP A 118 -3.96 14.90 5.92
N TRP A 119 -5.12 15.38 6.38
CA TRP A 119 -6.22 14.49 6.73
C TRP A 119 -6.74 13.71 5.50
N LEU A 120 -6.82 14.34 4.33
CA LEU A 120 -7.15 13.64 3.08
C LEU A 120 -6.10 12.59 2.71
N ILE A 121 -4.82 12.89 2.94
CA ILE A 121 -3.72 11.92 2.75
C ILE A 121 -3.90 10.72 3.69
N MET A 122 -4.27 10.93 4.95
CA MET A 122 -4.51 9.81 5.88
C MET A 122 -5.68 8.92 5.47
N ILE A 123 -6.77 9.51 4.96
CA ILE A 123 -7.85 8.72 4.34
C ILE A 123 -7.29 7.89 3.17
N TRP A 124 -6.45 8.50 2.34
CA TRP A 124 -5.79 7.80 1.25
C TRP A 124 -4.86 6.68 1.74
N VAL A 125 -4.09 6.85 2.83
CA VAL A 125 -3.29 5.77 3.45
C VAL A 125 -4.20 4.59 3.81
N VAL A 126 -5.36 4.84 4.40
CA VAL A 126 -6.28 3.77 4.83
C VAL A 126 -6.81 3.01 3.62
N VAL A 127 -7.21 3.72 2.56
CA VAL A 127 -7.61 3.11 1.28
C VAL A 127 -6.46 2.32 0.67
N LEU A 128 -5.23 2.84 0.73
CA LEU A 128 -4.03 2.17 0.26
C LEU A 128 -3.77 0.87 1.03
N MET A 129 -3.84 0.89 2.37
CA MET A 129 -3.71 -0.31 3.21
C MET A 129 -4.78 -1.34 2.84
N MET A 130 -6.03 -0.91 2.66
CA MET A 130 -7.11 -1.80 2.25
C MET A 130 -6.82 -2.43 0.88
N GLY A 131 -6.35 -1.64 -0.10
CA GLY A 131 -5.96 -2.14 -1.41
C GLY A 131 -4.80 -3.14 -1.34
N CYS A 132 -3.76 -2.85 -0.56
CA CYS A 132 -2.64 -3.76 -0.33
C CYS A 132 -3.06 -5.05 0.38
N ALA A 133 -4.01 -4.98 1.33
CA ALA A 133 -4.53 -6.15 2.03
C ALA A 133 -5.36 -7.03 1.08
N VAL A 134 -6.25 -6.43 0.28
CA VAL A 134 -7.01 -7.16 -0.76
C VAL A 134 -6.05 -7.81 -1.74
N PHE A 135 -5.02 -7.09 -2.21
CA PHE A 135 -4.03 -7.64 -3.13
C PHE A 135 -3.27 -8.84 -2.52
N ALA A 136 -2.85 -8.74 -1.26
CA ALA A 136 -2.20 -9.84 -0.53
C ALA A 136 -3.12 -11.05 -0.38
N ILE A 137 -4.40 -10.85 -0.07
CA ILE A 137 -5.40 -11.92 0.03
C ILE A 137 -5.57 -12.61 -1.31
N LEU A 138 -5.70 -11.86 -2.42
CA LEU A 138 -5.86 -12.43 -3.75
C LEU A 138 -4.65 -13.27 -4.15
N THR A 139 -3.42 -12.79 -3.89
CA THR A 139 -2.19 -13.57 -4.11
C THR A 139 -2.15 -14.82 -3.25
N TRP A 140 -2.60 -14.75 -1.99
CA TRP A 140 -2.66 -15.91 -1.10
C TRP A 140 -3.66 -16.97 -1.56
N VAL A 141 -4.86 -16.54 -1.99
CA VAL A 141 -5.87 -17.42 -2.56
C VAL A 141 -5.34 -18.10 -3.83
N GLY A 142 -4.68 -17.35 -4.71
CA GLY A 142 -4.03 -17.90 -5.91
C GLY A 142 -2.95 -18.92 -5.57
N TYR A 143 -2.07 -18.61 -4.62
CA TYR A 143 -1.04 -19.53 -4.11
C TYR A 143 -1.67 -20.84 -3.59
N ARG A 144 -2.71 -20.74 -2.76
CA ARG A 144 -3.41 -21.91 -2.19
C ARG A 144 -4.10 -22.75 -3.27
N ALA A 145 -4.72 -22.11 -4.25
CA ALA A 145 -5.36 -22.82 -5.36
C ALA A 145 -4.35 -23.62 -6.18
N VAL A 146 -3.22 -23.02 -6.56
CA VAL A 146 -2.15 -23.70 -7.31
C VAL A 146 -1.53 -24.83 -6.47
N GLN A 147 -1.30 -24.59 -5.18
CA GLN A 147 -0.80 -25.61 -4.26
C GLN A 147 -1.73 -26.82 -4.18
N GLN A 148 -3.05 -26.58 -4.09
CA GLN A 148 -4.04 -27.65 -4.04
C GLN A 148 -4.09 -28.43 -5.36
N VAL A 149 -4.05 -27.75 -6.51
CA VAL A 149 -4.03 -28.42 -7.83
C VAL A 149 -2.80 -29.33 -7.96
N LEU A 150 -1.61 -28.85 -7.57
CA LEU A 150 -0.39 -29.66 -7.59
C LEU A 150 -0.49 -30.88 -6.65
N ALA A 151 -1.08 -30.72 -5.46
CA ALA A 151 -1.33 -31.84 -4.55
C ALA A 151 -2.29 -32.87 -5.17
N ASN A 152 -3.36 -32.42 -5.83
CA ASN A 152 -4.30 -33.28 -6.53
C ASN A 152 -3.62 -34.04 -7.69
N GLN A 153 -2.72 -33.40 -8.44
CA GLN A 153 -1.95 -34.06 -9.50
C GLN A 153 -1.09 -35.20 -8.95
N VAL A 154 -0.41 -34.98 -7.82
CA VAL A 154 0.41 -36.02 -7.17
C VAL A 154 -0.47 -37.16 -6.65
N ALA A 155 -1.62 -36.85 -6.05
CA ALA A 155 -2.56 -37.86 -5.56
C ALA A 155 -3.14 -38.73 -6.70
N MET A 156 -3.35 -38.15 -7.88
CA MET A 156 -3.88 -38.86 -9.06
C MET A 156 -2.81 -39.58 -9.90
N ALA A 157 -1.53 -39.29 -9.69
CA ALA A 157 -0.43 -39.95 -10.41
C ALA A 157 -0.48 -41.49 -10.41
N PRO A 158 -0.72 -42.20 -9.28
CA PRO A 158 -0.83 -43.66 -9.30
C PRO A 158 -2.06 -44.16 -10.06
N VAL A 159 -3.17 -43.41 -10.04
CA VAL A 159 -4.41 -43.75 -10.76
C VAL A 159 -4.18 -43.65 -12.27
N TYR A 160 -3.55 -42.57 -12.74
CA TYR A 160 -3.15 -42.43 -14.15
C TYR A 160 -2.09 -43.45 -14.56
N GLY A 161 -1.14 -43.76 -13.68
CA GLY A 161 -0.13 -44.80 -13.91
C GLY A 161 -0.78 -46.18 -14.10
N ALA A 162 -1.75 -46.53 -13.26
CA ALA A 162 -2.53 -47.76 -13.41
C ALA A 162 -3.36 -47.77 -14.72
N TRP A 163 -3.97 -46.64 -15.08
CA TRP A 163 -4.74 -46.51 -16.33
C TRP A 163 -3.89 -46.62 -17.59
N THR A 164 -2.70 -46.00 -17.62
CA THR A 164 -1.81 -46.00 -18.79
C THR A 164 -1.04 -47.31 -18.96
N SER A 165 -0.69 -47.97 -17.84
CA SER A 165 0.03 -49.25 -17.83
C SER A 165 -0.87 -50.48 -18.00
N GLY A 166 -2.19 -50.31 -17.84
CA GLY A 166 -3.15 -51.40 -17.81
C GLY A 166 -4.42 -51.12 -18.60
N TYR A 167 -4.65 -51.95 -19.63
CA TYR A 167 -5.96 -52.35 -20.15
C TYR A 167 -6.68 -51.40 -21.13
N ALA A 168 -6.60 -51.76 -22.41
CA ALA A 168 -7.47 -51.28 -23.50
C ALA A 168 -8.98 -51.60 -23.35
N ASN A 169 -9.44 -52.04 -22.17
CA ASN A 169 -10.82 -52.54 -21.96
C ASN A 169 -11.38 -52.27 -20.54
N TRP A 170 -10.80 -51.36 -19.77
CA TRP A 170 -11.31 -51.05 -18.43
C TRP A 170 -12.43 -50.00 -18.47
N THR A 171 -13.60 -50.37 -17.92
CA THR A 171 -14.63 -49.45 -17.45
C THR A 171 -14.44 -49.25 -15.95
N MET A 172 -14.13 -48.03 -15.50
CA MET A 172 -14.04 -47.68 -14.08
C MET A 172 -15.40 -47.85 -13.40
N SER A 173 -15.43 -48.43 -12.19
CA SER A 173 -16.68 -48.53 -11.43
C SER A 173 -17.08 -47.17 -10.85
N GLN A 174 -18.39 -46.93 -10.67
CA GLN A 174 -18.90 -45.65 -10.16
C GLN A 174 -18.36 -45.27 -8.77
N GLY A 175 -17.97 -46.27 -7.96
CA GLY A 175 -17.36 -46.06 -6.64
C GLY A 175 -15.91 -45.58 -6.69
N GLU A 176 -15.15 -45.95 -7.73
CA GLU A 176 -13.78 -45.48 -7.94
C GLU A 176 -13.77 -44.06 -8.53
N ILE A 177 -14.78 -43.73 -9.35
CA ILE A 177 -15.00 -42.37 -9.88
C ILE A 177 -15.37 -41.40 -8.75
N SER A 178 -16.21 -41.82 -7.80
CA SER A 178 -16.58 -41.00 -6.64
C SER A 178 -15.44 -40.90 -5.61
N ALA A 179 -14.64 -41.95 -5.42
CA ALA A 179 -13.43 -41.91 -4.61
C ALA A 179 -12.31 -41.05 -5.22
N ALA A 180 -12.25 -40.96 -6.56
CA ALA A 180 -11.40 -40.02 -7.29
C ALA A 180 -11.93 -38.58 -7.31
N GLY A 181 -12.94 -38.25 -6.50
CA GLY A 181 -13.47 -36.89 -6.36
C GLY A 181 -14.39 -36.44 -7.49
N GLY A 182 -14.94 -37.35 -8.29
CA GLY A 182 -16.00 -37.05 -9.26
C GLY A 182 -15.55 -36.32 -10.53
N ASP A 183 -14.25 -36.23 -10.79
CA ASP A 183 -13.69 -35.35 -11.82
C ASP A 183 -12.90 -36.08 -12.92
N LEU A 184 -13.28 -37.33 -13.19
CA LEU A 184 -12.93 -37.96 -14.46
C LEU A 184 -13.74 -37.22 -15.53
N ILE A 185 -13.07 -36.39 -16.33
CA ILE A 185 -13.63 -35.87 -17.58
C ILE A 185 -14.26 -37.07 -18.31
N THR A 186 -15.59 -37.12 -18.37
CA THR A 186 -16.22 -37.87 -19.43
C THR A 186 -15.81 -37.14 -20.69
N ALA A 187 -14.78 -37.66 -21.37
CA ALA A 187 -14.52 -37.31 -22.74
C ALA A 187 -15.75 -37.80 -23.53
N MET A 188 -16.81 -37.01 -23.55
CA MET A 188 -17.92 -37.24 -24.45
C MET A 188 -17.34 -36.99 -25.83
N MET A 189 -16.99 -38.07 -26.52
CA MET A 189 -16.64 -38.03 -27.93
C MET A 189 -17.83 -37.42 -28.68
N ILE A 190 -17.75 -36.13 -28.99
CA ILE A 190 -18.60 -35.56 -30.04
C ILE A 190 -18.21 -36.31 -31.30
N LYS A 191 -19.22 -36.73 -32.07
CA LYS A 191 -19.17 -37.56 -33.29
C LYS A 191 -18.18 -37.10 -34.39
N ASN A 192 -17.46 -36.00 -34.17
CA ASN A 192 -16.54 -35.33 -35.08
C ASN A 192 -15.05 -35.38 -34.62
N GLY A 193 -14.70 -36.22 -33.64
CA GLY A 193 -13.30 -36.64 -33.43
C GLY A 193 -12.36 -35.69 -32.68
N TRP A 194 -12.87 -34.62 -32.04
CA TRP A 194 -12.07 -33.77 -31.15
C TRP A 194 -12.71 -33.71 -29.75
N PRO A 195 -11.97 -34.02 -28.67
CA PRO A 195 -12.48 -33.86 -27.32
C PRO A 195 -12.53 -32.37 -26.95
N ALA A 196 -13.73 -31.79 -26.96
CA ALA A 196 -13.98 -30.52 -26.31
C ALA A 196 -14.26 -30.79 -24.84
N ALA A 197 -13.25 -30.65 -23.97
CA ALA A 197 -13.46 -30.68 -22.53
C ALA A 197 -14.31 -29.46 -22.13
N VAL A 198 -15.58 -29.66 -21.82
CA VAL A 198 -16.51 -28.60 -21.38
C VAL A 198 -16.21 -28.18 -19.93
N THR A 199 -15.53 -29.03 -19.16
CA THR A 199 -15.16 -28.79 -17.77
C THR A 199 -13.66 -29.06 -17.55
N CYS A 200 -13.01 -28.15 -16.83
CA CYS A 200 -11.63 -28.33 -16.38
C CYS A 200 -11.56 -29.47 -15.37
N PRO A 201 -10.67 -30.46 -15.52
CA PRO A 201 -10.49 -31.48 -14.48
C PRO A 201 -9.86 -30.84 -13.23
N SER A 202 -10.19 -31.31 -12.03
CA SER A 202 -9.64 -30.82 -10.74
C SER A 202 -8.13 -30.99 -10.58
N THR A 203 -7.51 -31.79 -11.44
CA THR A 203 -6.05 -31.90 -11.58
C THR A 203 -5.44 -30.74 -12.36
N CYS A 204 -6.26 -29.83 -12.88
CA CYS A 204 -5.85 -28.66 -13.63
C CYS A 204 -6.42 -27.38 -13.00
N LEU A 205 -5.69 -26.28 -13.18
CA LEU A 205 -6.11 -24.98 -12.70
C LEU A 205 -7.15 -24.39 -13.65
N ASN A 206 -8.37 -24.18 -13.15
CA ASN A 206 -9.43 -23.50 -13.88
C ASN A 206 -9.37 -21.99 -13.62
N LEU A 207 -8.88 -21.24 -14.60
CA LEU A 207 -8.72 -19.78 -14.53
C LEU A 207 -10.07 -19.04 -14.52
N ARG A 208 -11.17 -19.65 -15.01
CA ARG A 208 -12.50 -19.02 -15.01
C ARG A 208 -13.11 -18.84 -13.61
N LEU A 209 -12.60 -19.57 -12.61
CA LEU A 209 -12.98 -19.37 -11.21
C LEU A 209 -12.52 -18.00 -10.68
N PHE A 210 -11.48 -17.42 -11.28
CA PHE A 210 -10.93 -16.14 -10.87
C PHE A 210 -11.52 -15.03 -11.74
N GLN A 211 -12.52 -14.33 -11.22
CA GLN A 211 -13.20 -13.24 -11.94
C GLN A 211 -12.29 -12.07 -12.34
N PHE A 212 -11.13 -11.94 -11.70
CA PHE A 212 -10.14 -10.91 -11.98
C PHE A 212 -9.13 -11.30 -13.08
N VAL A 213 -9.13 -12.56 -13.53
CA VAL A 213 -8.29 -13.06 -14.61
C VAL A 213 -9.13 -13.20 -15.86
N LYS A 214 -8.67 -12.58 -16.96
CA LYS A 214 -9.24 -12.77 -18.29
C LYS A 214 -8.38 -13.81 -19.02
N ALA A 215 -9.00 -14.91 -19.41
CA ALA A 215 -8.37 -15.96 -20.21
C ALA A 215 -9.33 -16.41 -21.31
N ASP A 216 -8.79 -16.73 -22.49
CA ASP A 216 -9.59 -17.32 -23.56
C ASP A 216 -10.12 -18.70 -23.15
N ALA A 217 -11.25 -19.11 -23.74
CA ALA A 217 -11.87 -20.40 -23.44
C ALA A 217 -10.88 -21.58 -23.59
N ALA A 218 -10.02 -21.52 -24.60
CA ALA A 218 -9.01 -22.53 -24.90
C ALA A 218 -7.85 -22.57 -23.89
N GLN A 219 -7.54 -21.46 -23.20
CA GLN A 219 -6.45 -21.36 -22.22
C GLN A 219 -6.94 -21.28 -20.77
N SER A 220 -8.25 -21.42 -20.56
CA SER A 220 -8.86 -21.36 -19.23
C SER A 220 -8.48 -22.53 -18.32
N CYS A 221 -7.89 -23.59 -18.87
CA CYS A 221 -7.48 -24.79 -18.16
C CYS A 221 -5.98 -25.02 -18.29
N VAL A 222 -5.25 -24.90 -17.17
CA VAL A 222 -3.80 -25.12 -17.14
C VAL A 222 -3.48 -26.40 -16.36
N CYS A 223 -3.03 -27.42 -17.08
CA CYS A 223 -2.68 -28.73 -16.53
C CYS A 223 -1.17 -28.95 -16.37
N ASP A 224 -0.34 -28.11 -16.96
CA ASP A 224 1.10 -28.31 -16.95
C ASP A 224 1.69 -28.12 -15.55
N SER A 225 2.16 -29.22 -14.96
CA SER A 225 2.79 -29.23 -13.63
C SER A 225 4.06 -28.36 -13.57
N GLY A 226 4.78 -28.19 -14.68
CA GLY A 226 5.96 -27.34 -14.76
C GLY A 226 5.60 -25.87 -14.60
N ALA A 227 4.68 -25.39 -15.44
CA ALA A 227 4.11 -24.04 -15.33
C ALA A 227 3.52 -23.77 -13.94
N LEU A 228 2.73 -24.70 -13.39
CA LEU A 228 2.13 -24.54 -12.07
C LEU A 228 3.16 -24.43 -10.93
N ARG A 229 4.29 -25.14 -11.00
CA ARG A 229 5.38 -25.01 -10.01
C ARG A 229 6.07 -23.64 -10.10
N LEU A 230 6.29 -23.13 -11.30
CA LEU A 230 6.85 -21.78 -11.52
C LEU A 230 5.90 -20.70 -10.97
N VAL A 231 4.61 -20.83 -11.26
CA VAL A 231 3.57 -19.95 -10.71
C VAL A 231 3.51 -20.02 -9.18
N LEU A 232 3.61 -21.21 -8.60
CA LEU A 232 3.64 -21.37 -7.15
C LEU A 232 4.84 -20.68 -6.51
N GLN A 233 6.03 -20.78 -7.12
CA GLN A 233 7.25 -20.13 -6.65
C GLN A 233 7.15 -18.60 -6.76
N ALA A 234 6.63 -18.08 -7.88
CA ALA A 234 6.40 -16.66 -8.08
C ALA A 234 5.37 -16.12 -7.07
N ALA A 235 4.25 -16.82 -6.88
CA ALA A 235 3.23 -16.46 -5.89
C ALA A 235 3.79 -16.46 -4.45
N ARG A 236 4.66 -17.42 -4.11
CA ARG A 236 5.36 -17.41 -2.81
C ARG A 236 6.26 -16.19 -2.65
N THR A 237 7.02 -15.85 -3.68
CA THR A 237 7.90 -14.67 -3.68
C THR A 237 7.08 -13.37 -3.55
N ALA A 238 5.91 -13.32 -4.19
CA ALA A 238 4.96 -12.22 -4.04
C ALA A 238 4.42 -12.11 -2.60
N LEU A 239 4.12 -13.24 -1.94
CA LEU A 239 3.70 -13.26 -0.54
C LEU A 239 4.82 -12.84 0.43
N ASP A 240 6.06 -13.24 0.16
CA ASP A 240 7.22 -12.87 0.97
C ASP A 240 7.52 -11.35 0.89
N ALA A 241 7.04 -10.66 -0.16
CA ALA A 241 7.11 -9.20 -0.30
C ALA A 241 6.03 -8.44 0.51
N VAL A 242 4.93 -9.10 0.91
CA VAL A 242 3.80 -8.45 1.60
C VAL A 242 4.22 -7.76 2.91
N PRO A 243 5.03 -8.37 3.80
CA PRO A 243 5.48 -7.69 5.01
C PRO A 243 6.25 -6.40 4.71
N GLY A 244 7.13 -6.42 3.70
CA GLY A 244 7.89 -5.23 3.30
C GLY A 244 7.00 -4.11 2.77
N MET A 245 5.99 -4.46 1.97
CA MET A 245 4.97 -3.52 1.50
C MET A 245 4.22 -2.90 2.69
N MET A 246 3.75 -3.70 3.64
CA MET A 246 3.01 -3.24 4.82
C MET A 246 3.86 -2.38 5.75
N VAL A 247 5.12 -2.74 5.96
CA VAL A 247 6.08 -1.95 6.74
C VAL A 247 6.26 -0.57 6.12
N GLY A 248 6.43 -0.46 4.80
CA GLY A 248 6.56 0.84 4.15
C GLY A 248 5.35 1.76 4.40
N ILE A 249 4.12 1.24 4.31
CA ILE A 249 2.90 2.00 4.59
C ILE A 249 2.81 2.37 6.08
N TRP A 250 3.19 1.45 6.97
CA TRP A 250 3.23 1.70 8.40
C TRP A 250 4.17 2.85 8.75
N PHE A 251 5.37 2.89 8.16
CA PHE A 251 6.30 4.01 8.31
C PHE A 251 5.67 5.34 7.85
N MET A 252 5.03 5.36 6.69
CA MET A 252 4.34 6.56 6.20
C MET A 252 3.26 7.04 7.17
N TYR A 253 2.47 6.10 7.71
CA TYR A 253 1.37 6.39 8.62
C TYR A 253 1.85 6.95 9.96
N VAL A 254 2.72 6.21 10.66
CA VAL A 254 3.16 6.57 12.02
C VAL A 254 3.96 7.86 12.03
N PHE A 255 4.97 7.99 11.15
CA PHE A 255 5.79 9.19 11.12
C PHE A 255 5.03 10.38 10.54
N GLY A 256 4.02 10.11 9.71
CA GLY A 256 3.04 11.09 9.27
C GLY A 256 2.20 11.68 10.39
N ASP A 257 1.59 10.84 11.22
CA ASP A 257 0.82 11.31 12.36
C ASP A 257 1.70 12.00 13.41
N PHE A 258 2.91 11.51 13.63
CA PHE A 258 3.86 12.18 14.53
C PHE A 258 4.23 13.58 14.01
N PHE A 259 4.52 13.71 12.71
CA PHE A 259 4.82 14.99 12.08
C PHE A 259 3.64 15.97 12.20
N LYS A 260 2.42 15.51 11.91
CA LYS A 260 1.20 16.29 12.06
C LYS A 260 1.02 16.79 13.49
N THR A 261 1.24 15.91 14.47
CA THR A 261 1.09 16.24 15.89
C THR A 261 2.12 17.29 16.31
N SER A 262 3.36 17.17 15.83
CA SER A 262 4.40 18.20 16.05
C SER A 262 3.98 19.56 15.49
N LEU A 263 3.46 19.61 14.26
CA LEU A 263 2.98 20.86 13.66
C LEU A 263 1.77 21.45 14.42
N ALA A 264 0.86 20.60 14.90
CA ALA A 264 -0.29 21.04 15.68
C ALA A 264 0.13 21.67 17.02
N CYS A 265 1.09 21.04 17.72
CA CYS A 265 1.69 21.62 18.93
C CYS A 265 2.36 22.97 18.65
N ASP A 266 3.10 23.07 17.54
CA ASP A 266 3.75 24.32 17.12
C ASP A 266 2.73 25.43 16.80
N PHE A 267 1.57 25.07 16.25
CA PHE A 267 0.47 25.99 15.98
C PHE A 267 -0.21 26.50 17.25
N ILE A 268 -0.47 25.62 18.23
CA ILE A 268 -1.05 26.00 19.52
C ILE A 268 -0.11 26.96 20.25
N ASN A 269 1.17 26.62 20.29
CA ASN A 269 2.20 27.47 20.90
C ASN A 269 2.28 28.84 20.19
N ALA A 270 2.27 28.86 18.85
CA ALA A 270 2.26 30.11 18.09
C ALA A 270 1.02 30.98 18.37
N SER A 271 -0.14 30.34 18.59
CA SER A 271 -1.39 31.05 18.89
C SER A 271 -1.35 31.68 20.27
N ARG A 272 -0.85 30.94 21.27
CA ARG A 272 -0.68 31.42 22.65
C ARG A 272 0.30 32.59 22.74
N ASP A 273 1.41 32.52 21.99
CA ASP A 273 2.41 33.60 21.96
C ASP A 273 1.84 34.89 21.32
N ALA A 274 0.97 34.74 20.31
CA ALA A 274 0.28 35.86 19.68
C ALA A 274 -0.68 36.58 20.65
N GLU A 275 -1.47 35.81 21.40
CA GLU A 275 -2.43 36.33 22.39
C GLU A 275 -1.70 37.04 23.52
N SER A 276 -0.62 36.44 24.03
CA SER A 276 0.22 37.03 25.07
C SER A 276 0.83 38.37 24.60
N GLY A 277 1.30 38.43 23.35
CA GLY A 277 1.82 39.66 22.75
C GLY A 277 0.76 40.76 22.60
N ASN A 278 -0.47 40.39 22.23
CA ASN A 278 -1.58 41.33 22.09
C ASN A 278 -2.02 41.91 23.46
N LEU A 279 -2.07 41.09 24.51
CA LEU A 279 -2.39 41.54 25.87
C LEU A 279 -1.35 42.53 26.40
N LEU A 280 -0.06 42.29 26.16
CA LEU A 280 1.01 43.23 26.54
C LEU A 280 0.90 44.57 25.80
N ARG A 281 0.53 44.56 24.50
CA ARG A 281 0.26 45.79 23.73
C ARG A 281 -0.97 46.55 24.23
N ALA A 282 -2.04 45.83 24.59
CA ALA A 282 -3.25 46.44 25.12
C ALA A 282 -3.02 47.06 26.51
N GLY A 283 -2.30 46.36 27.40
CA GLY A 283 -1.92 46.86 28.73
C GLY A 283 -1.00 48.09 28.69
N SER A 284 -0.10 48.16 27.72
CA SER A 284 0.76 49.34 27.51
C SER A 284 -0.02 50.59 27.07
N SER A 285 -1.20 50.44 26.46
CA SER A 285 -2.03 51.56 25.98
C SER A 285 -3.03 52.05 27.04
N GLY A 286 -3.34 51.23 28.05
CA GLY A 286 -4.28 51.55 29.13
C GLY A 286 -3.68 52.27 30.35
N GLY A 287 -2.36 52.40 30.45
CA GLY A 287 -1.67 52.96 31.63
C GLY A 287 -1.59 54.49 31.71
N ARG A 288 -2.19 55.23 30.77
CA ARG A 288 -2.05 56.69 30.67
C ARG A 288 -3.33 57.43 31.11
N GLY A 289 -3.85 57.11 32.29
CA GLY A 289 -5.15 57.63 32.70
C GLY A 289 -5.54 57.60 34.18
N TYR A 290 -4.61 57.48 35.15
CA TYR A 290 -4.94 57.76 36.56
C TYR A 290 -3.73 58.36 37.29
N SER A 291 -3.53 59.67 37.13
CA SER A 291 -2.69 60.48 38.02
C SER A 291 -3.26 61.88 38.10
N LYS A 292 -4.42 61.99 38.76
CA LYS A 292 -4.91 63.21 39.39
C LYS A 292 -5.66 62.80 40.65
N LEU A 293 -4.94 62.78 41.76
CA LEU A 293 -5.41 63.12 43.11
C LEU A 293 -4.18 63.56 43.89
#